data_AF-A0A2T0N4P5-F1
#
_entry.id   AF-A0A2T0N4P5-F1
#
_cell.length_a   1.000
_cell.length_b   1.000
_cell.length_c   1.000
_cell.angle_alpha   90.00
_cell.angle_beta   90.00
_cell.angle_gamma   90.00
#
_symmetry.space_group_name_H-M   'P 1'
#
loop_
_entity.id
_entity.type
_entity.pdbx_description
1 polymer ?
#
loop_
_entity_poly.entity_id
_entity_poly.type
_entity_poly.pdbx_seq_one_letter_code
_entity_poly.pdbx_strand_id
1 'polypeptide(L)'
;MVRWKAGMASVALGLLSVFVPTPSATPTATVAVAPDKPAPEPAATQACGTDLQQEAAALAADGKSGNATCVRKQTRKAGASKTAKDEAGLAADICGGSPTLSRSANCVIEDGLLLIFTVPNGVVIGSIQFTVSSLTTLDYGSLDWTQSWHYQANNVAGPAIPAVLDTFVYAEPQCLASCTVPRSGLVGGSALPGRVQSATTYFRSPPGGYKWDAHGGMRYWFANAAWVNPTTIASITAPAVHRCDDALPGYPTGCVYDSARPVLDVLTYRYPAYAQHLRLAIVKYRMPSVLTRTQNETLMDNNYKTACPPGHPKPTTPGTWSCDEYPFKSTYNGAYSQPYGRNIFWIDWNTGSGFTCNAVWLPTRSDNDSGGYSVCMIPLAENTLGGADLSAFYYKSRVLDGDQFQVRVI
;
A
#
# COMPACT_ATOMS: atom_id res chain seq x y z
N MET A 1 1.45 -23.70 61.21
CA MET A 1 0.85 -24.76 62.05
C MET A 1 -0.43 -25.24 61.39
N VAL A 2 -0.76 -26.51 61.61
CA VAL A 2 -1.88 -27.31 61.06
C VAL A 2 -1.63 -27.92 59.67
N ARG A 3 -1.15 -29.17 59.74
CA ARG A 3 -1.09 -30.24 58.73
C ARG A 3 -2.39 -31.05 58.78
N TRP A 4 -2.87 -31.60 57.65
CA TRP A 4 -3.56 -32.91 57.52
C TRP A 4 -3.38 -33.36 56.04
N LYS A 5 -2.46 -34.26 55.68
CA LYS A 5 -2.45 -35.75 55.69
C LYS A 5 -3.46 -36.46 54.74
N ALA A 6 -2.88 -36.92 53.62
CA ALA A 6 -3.02 -38.14 52.82
C ALA A 6 -4.03 -39.26 53.16
N GLY A 7 -4.43 -39.93 52.07
CA GLY A 7 -4.75 -41.37 51.96
C GLY A 7 -5.69 -41.61 50.76
N MET A 8 -5.69 -42.71 50.00
CA MET A 8 -4.82 -43.87 49.81
C MET A 8 -5.23 -44.51 48.45
N ALA A 9 -4.40 -45.42 47.97
CA ALA A 9 -4.46 -46.11 46.68
C ALA A 9 -5.65 -47.05 46.46
N SER A 10 -5.93 -47.36 45.19
CA SER A 10 -6.37 -48.71 44.78
C SER A 10 -5.83 -49.05 43.40
N VAL A 11 -5.16 -50.20 43.39
CA VAL A 11 -4.54 -50.91 42.29
C VAL A 11 -5.62 -51.71 41.57
N ALA A 12 -5.63 -51.67 40.23
CA ALA A 12 -6.28 -52.70 39.42
C ALA A 12 -5.28 -53.18 38.37
N LEU A 13 -4.88 -54.45 38.54
CA LEU A 13 -4.04 -55.22 37.64
C LEU A 13 -4.89 -55.79 36.50
N GLY A 14 -4.29 -55.85 35.30
CA GLY A 14 -4.48 -56.98 34.39
C GLY A 14 -5.32 -56.71 33.14
N LEU A 15 -4.67 -56.56 31.99
CA LEU A 15 -4.44 -57.69 31.08
C LEU A 15 -3.53 -57.25 29.92
N LEU A 16 -2.45 -58.00 29.76
CA LEU A 16 -1.50 -57.90 28.66
C LEU A 16 -2.18 -58.30 27.34
N SER A 17 -2.11 -57.43 26.34
CA SER A 17 -2.14 -57.82 24.93
C SER A 17 -0.79 -57.46 24.31
N VAL A 18 0.01 -58.51 24.08
CA VAL A 18 1.28 -58.46 23.34
C VAL A 18 0.97 -58.13 21.89
N PHE A 19 1.27 -56.90 21.46
CA PHE A 19 1.38 -56.56 20.05
C PHE A 19 2.84 -56.72 19.62
N VAL A 20 3.05 -57.69 18.72
CA VAL A 20 4.29 -57.89 17.98
C VAL A 20 4.53 -56.65 17.10
N PRO A 21 5.69 -55.97 17.15
CA PRO A 21 6.00 -54.90 16.21
C PRO A 21 6.39 -55.51 14.86
N THR A 22 5.52 -55.38 13.86
CA THR A 22 5.92 -55.46 12.46
C THR A 22 6.78 -54.23 12.12
N PRO A 23 7.92 -54.37 11.42
CA PRO A 23 8.72 -53.23 10.99
C PRO A 23 7.93 -52.41 9.96
N SER A 24 7.33 -51.31 10.42
CA SER A 24 6.77 -50.28 9.56
C SER A 24 7.91 -49.60 8.82
N ALA A 25 7.87 -49.69 7.49
CA ALA A 25 8.79 -49.01 6.60
C ALA A 25 8.92 -47.53 6.97
N THR A 26 10.16 -47.09 7.10
CA THR A 26 10.55 -45.69 7.22
C THR A 26 9.93 -44.91 6.05
N PRO A 27 9.07 -43.90 6.28
CA PRO A 27 8.75 -42.97 5.21
C PRO A 27 9.99 -42.10 5.02
N THR A 28 10.75 -42.41 3.97
CA THR A 28 11.73 -41.50 3.41
C THR A 28 10.99 -40.19 3.14
N ALA A 29 11.31 -39.15 3.91
CA ALA A 29 10.81 -37.81 3.65
C ALA A 29 11.36 -37.35 2.30
N THR A 30 10.62 -37.63 1.23
CA THR A 30 10.77 -36.94 -0.03
C THR A 30 10.43 -35.48 0.26
N VAL A 31 11.47 -34.65 0.34
CA VAL A 31 11.35 -33.20 0.18
C VAL A 31 10.57 -33.00 -1.12
N ALA A 32 9.30 -32.64 -1.01
CA ALA A 32 8.51 -32.23 -2.14
C ALA A 32 9.14 -30.93 -2.65
N VAL A 33 10.01 -31.08 -3.66
CA VAL A 33 10.46 -29.98 -4.49
C VAL A 33 9.18 -29.32 -5.00
N ALA A 34 9.00 -28.04 -4.69
CA ALA A 34 7.90 -27.25 -5.20
C ALA A 34 7.80 -27.49 -6.71
N PRO A 35 6.61 -27.79 -7.27
CA PRO A 35 6.49 -28.02 -8.70
C PRO A 35 7.04 -26.79 -9.42
N ASP A 36 8.05 -27.01 -10.27
CA ASP A 36 8.61 -25.97 -11.11
C ASP A 36 7.46 -25.28 -11.83
N LYS A 37 7.38 -23.97 -11.59
CA LYS A 37 6.46 -23.04 -12.21
C LYS A 37 6.50 -23.29 -13.73
N PRO A 38 5.38 -23.65 -14.40
CA PRO A 38 5.32 -23.48 -15.83
C PRO A 38 5.60 -21.99 -16.08
N ALA A 39 6.69 -21.70 -16.78
CA ALA A 39 7.00 -20.34 -17.19
C ALA A 39 5.73 -19.78 -17.83
N PRO A 40 5.17 -18.67 -17.32
CA PRO A 40 4.03 -18.06 -17.98
C PRO A 40 4.50 -17.74 -19.38
N GLU A 41 3.86 -18.38 -20.36
CA GLU A 41 4.02 -18.03 -21.75
C GLU A 41 3.89 -16.50 -21.83
N PRO A 42 4.88 -15.79 -22.39
CA PRO A 42 4.83 -14.35 -22.45
C PRO A 42 3.52 -13.98 -23.13
N ALA A 43 2.67 -13.21 -22.44
CA ALA A 43 1.54 -12.56 -23.09
C ALA A 43 2.13 -11.82 -24.29
N ALA A 44 1.87 -12.32 -25.50
CA ALA A 44 2.42 -11.76 -26.71
C ALA A 44 2.00 -10.29 -26.76
N THR A 45 2.97 -9.41 -26.52
CA THR A 45 2.80 -7.97 -26.61
C THR A 45 2.71 -7.61 -28.07
N GLN A 46 1.50 -7.63 -28.63
CA GLN A 46 1.20 -6.81 -29.77
C GLN A 46 0.16 -5.79 -29.37
N ALA A 47 0.63 -4.77 -28.64
CA ALA A 47 0.16 -3.44 -28.97
C ALA A 47 0.46 -3.29 -30.47
N CYS A 48 -0.60 -3.21 -31.25
CA CYS A 48 -0.50 -3.10 -32.69
C CYS A 48 0.37 -1.89 -33.02
N GLY A 49 1.32 -2.11 -33.94
CA GLY A 49 2.34 -1.14 -34.31
C GLY A 49 1.72 0.18 -34.78
N THR A 50 2.55 1.18 -35.01
CA THR A 50 2.07 2.44 -35.61
C THR A 50 1.50 2.24 -37.01
N ASP A 51 1.88 1.15 -37.69
CA ASP A 51 1.50 0.81 -39.06
C ASP A 51 0.35 -0.22 -39.14
N LEU A 52 -0.87 0.28 -39.30
CA LEU A 52 -2.06 -0.57 -39.49
C LEU A 52 -2.10 -1.22 -40.88
N GLN A 53 -1.39 -0.69 -41.88
CA GLN A 53 -1.34 -1.30 -43.21
C GLN A 53 -0.54 -2.60 -43.16
N GLN A 54 0.58 -2.61 -42.43
CA GLN A 54 1.36 -3.82 -42.21
C GLN A 54 0.54 -4.90 -41.48
N GLU A 55 -0.21 -4.50 -40.45
CA GLU A 55 -1.07 -5.43 -39.70
C GLU A 55 -2.22 -5.97 -40.55
N ALA A 56 -2.87 -5.11 -41.35
CA ALA A 56 -3.90 -5.53 -42.29
C ALA A 56 -3.35 -6.47 -43.38
N ALA A 57 -2.15 -6.21 -43.89
CA ALA A 57 -1.48 -7.05 -44.86
C ALA A 57 -1.12 -8.44 -44.27
N ALA A 58 -0.68 -8.48 -43.01
CA ALA A 58 -0.42 -9.75 -42.32
C ALA A 58 -1.70 -10.58 -42.17
N LEU A 59 -2.80 -9.98 -41.72
CA LEU A 59 -4.10 -10.66 -41.64
C LEU A 59 -4.59 -11.15 -43.02
N ALA A 60 -4.36 -10.35 -44.06
CA ALA A 60 -4.71 -10.73 -45.42
C ALA A 60 -3.87 -11.90 -45.95
N ALA A 61 -2.57 -11.93 -45.62
CA ALA A 61 -1.68 -13.05 -45.95
C ALA A 61 -2.13 -14.37 -45.28
N ASP A 62 -2.76 -14.28 -44.11
CA ASP A 62 -3.42 -15.41 -43.41
C ASP A 62 -4.81 -15.74 -43.99
N GLY A 63 -5.18 -15.18 -45.14
CA GLY A 63 -6.45 -15.43 -45.82
C GLY A 63 -7.66 -14.77 -45.17
N LYS A 64 -7.46 -13.78 -44.30
CA LYS A 64 -8.56 -13.04 -43.66
C LYS A 64 -9.02 -11.85 -44.49
N SER A 65 -10.30 -11.50 -44.37
CA SER A 65 -10.89 -10.32 -45.02
C SER A 65 -12.02 -9.74 -44.15
N GLY A 66 -12.21 -8.42 -44.19
CA GLY A 66 -13.27 -7.75 -43.43
C GLY A 66 -12.73 -6.65 -42.52
N ASN A 67 -13.32 -6.52 -41.32
CA ASN A 67 -12.91 -5.53 -40.33
C ASN A 67 -12.02 -6.17 -39.27
N ALA A 68 -10.93 -5.52 -38.90
CA ALA A 68 -10.05 -5.93 -37.81
C ALA A 68 -9.97 -4.82 -36.77
N THR A 69 -9.36 -5.14 -35.63
CA THR A 69 -9.32 -4.28 -34.46
C THR A 69 -7.92 -4.20 -33.89
N CYS A 70 -7.60 -3.05 -33.27
CA CYS A 70 -6.32 -2.76 -32.67
C CYS A 70 -6.51 -1.92 -31.39
N VAL A 71 -5.88 -2.30 -30.28
CA VAL A 71 -5.88 -1.49 -29.04
C VAL A 71 -4.53 -0.79 -28.87
N ARG A 72 -4.57 0.53 -28.69
CA ARG A 72 -3.40 1.36 -28.36
C ARG A 72 -3.55 1.99 -26.99
N LYS A 73 -2.59 1.79 -26.10
CA LYS A 73 -2.49 2.57 -24.86
C LYS A 73 -2.05 4.00 -25.20
N GLN A 74 -2.71 4.99 -24.61
CA GLN A 74 -2.38 6.40 -24.77
C GLN A 74 -1.76 6.94 -23.48
N THR A 75 -0.73 7.76 -23.63
CA THR A 75 -0.21 8.52 -22.50
C THR A 75 -1.20 9.62 -22.16
N ARG A 76 -1.74 9.60 -20.94
CA ARG A 76 -2.59 10.68 -20.43
C ARG A 76 -1.79 11.98 -20.46
N LYS A 77 -2.26 12.99 -21.20
CA LYS A 77 -1.65 14.34 -21.13
C LYS A 77 -1.92 14.92 -19.73
N ALA A 78 -0.86 15.23 -18.99
CA ALA A 78 -0.98 15.90 -17.69
C ALA A 78 -1.74 17.23 -17.88
N GLY A 79 -2.93 17.36 -17.26
CA GLY A 79 -3.70 18.62 -17.25
C GLY A 79 -5.16 18.55 -17.68
N ALA A 80 -5.72 17.40 -18.08
CA ALA A 80 -7.12 17.30 -18.50
C ALA A 80 -8.15 17.26 -17.35
N SER A 81 -7.73 17.33 -16.08
CA SER A 81 -8.64 17.41 -14.93
C SER A 81 -8.86 18.86 -14.50
N LYS A 82 -9.59 19.61 -15.33
CA LYS A 82 -10.41 20.74 -14.88
C LYS A 82 -11.76 20.63 -15.57
N THR A 83 -12.53 19.61 -15.23
CA THR A 83 -13.98 19.71 -15.43
C THR A 83 -14.50 20.79 -14.51
N ALA A 84 -15.19 21.75 -15.13
CA ALA A 84 -15.86 22.84 -14.47
C ALA A 84 -16.80 22.32 -13.38
N LYS A 85 -16.98 23.14 -12.35
CA LYS A 85 -17.74 22.86 -11.12
C LYS A 85 -19.26 22.65 -11.32
N ASP A 86 -19.75 22.57 -12.56
CA ASP A 86 -21.17 22.81 -12.86
C ASP A 86 -21.93 21.62 -13.48
N GLU A 87 -21.37 20.40 -13.51
CA GLU A 87 -22.21 19.21 -13.70
C GLU A 87 -22.07 18.24 -12.53
N ALA A 88 -23.11 18.22 -11.70
CA ALA A 88 -23.37 17.16 -10.74
C ALA A 88 -23.71 15.86 -11.51
N GLY A 89 -22.69 15.19 -12.03
CA GLY A 89 -22.83 13.95 -12.76
C GLY A 89 -21.51 13.18 -12.81
N LEU A 90 -21.39 12.17 -11.94
CA LEU A 90 -20.38 11.10 -11.93
C LEU A 90 -18.91 11.56 -11.99
N ALA A 91 -18.12 11.28 -10.95
CA ALA A 91 -16.67 11.33 -11.06
C ALA A 91 -16.23 10.51 -12.30
N ALA A 92 -15.61 11.17 -13.29
CA ALA A 92 -15.28 10.59 -14.60
C ALA A 92 -14.32 9.38 -14.53
N ASP A 93 -13.64 9.19 -13.41
CA ASP A 93 -12.92 7.96 -13.09
C ASP A 93 -12.92 7.73 -11.57
N ILE A 94 -12.76 6.47 -11.12
CA ILE A 94 -12.77 6.12 -9.68
C ILE A 94 -11.57 6.72 -8.93
N CYS A 95 -10.59 7.25 -9.65
CA CYS A 95 -9.37 7.84 -9.12
C CYS A 95 -9.45 9.35 -8.93
N GLY A 96 -10.59 9.99 -9.25
CA GLY A 96 -10.72 11.45 -9.16
C GLY A 96 -9.81 12.21 -10.14
N GLY A 97 -9.42 11.57 -11.25
CA GLY A 97 -8.68 12.20 -12.35
C GLY A 97 -7.17 12.01 -12.34
N SER A 98 -6.57 11.48 -11.26
CA SER A 98 -5.11 11.32 -11.15
C SER A 98 -4.72 9.97 -10.54
N PRO A 99 -3.65 9.31 -11.05
CA PRO A 99 -3.12 8.13 -10.40
C PRO A 99 -2.60 8.51 -9.00
N THR A 100 -2.79 7.63 -8.03
CA THR A 100 -2.36 7.86 -6.65
C THR A 100 -1.70 6.62 -6.11
N LEU A 101 -0.67 6.80 -5.28
CA LEU A 101 -0.07 5.74 -4.51
C LEU A 101 0.10 6.23 -3.07
N SER A 102 -0.54 5.53 -2.15
CA SER A 102 -0.45 5.73 -0.72
C SER A 102 -0.19 4.39 -0.04
N ARG A 103 0.04 4.39 1.27
CA ARG A 103 0.33 3.16 2.02
C ARG A 103 -0.78 2.12 1.94
N SER A 104 -2.04 2.54 1.79
CA SER A 104 -3.23 1.68 1.80
C SER A 104 -4.02 1.69 0.48
N ALA A 105 -3.64 2.51 -0.50
CA ALA A 105 -4.38 2.60 -1.75
C ALA A 105 -3.48 2.91 -2.93
N ASN A 106 -3.77 2.28 -4.07
CA ASN A 106 -3.16 2.58 -5.36
C ASN A 106 -4.24 2.72 -6.42
N CYS A 107 -4.24 3.85 -7.11
CA CYS A 107 -5.14 4.12 -8.23
C CYS A 107 -4.35 4.22 -9.53
N VAL A 108 -4.68 3.35 -10.48
CA VAL A 108 -4.10 3.29 -11.82
C VAL A 108 -5.12 3.79 -12.82
N ILE A 109 -4.69 4.62 -13.77
CA ILE A 109 -5.55 5.10 -14.84
C ILE A 109 -4.83 4.90 -16.17
N GLU A 110 -5.52 4.28 -17.12
CA GLU A 110 -5.05 4.04 -18.48
C GLU A 110 -6.04 4.67 -19.45
N ASP A 111 -5.56 5.58 -20.29
CA ASP A 111 -6.33 6.02 -21.45
C ASP A 111 -5.95 5.14 -22.65
N GLY A 112 -6.91 4.87 -23.52
CA GLY A 112 -6.72 3.96 -24.64
C GLY A 112 -7.55 4.31 -25.86
N LEU A 113 -7.16 3.75 -26.98
CA LEU A 113 -7.80 3.91 -28.27
C LEU A 113 -7.98 2.52 -28.91
N LEU A 114 -9.22 2.10 -29.06
CA LEU A 114 -9.60 0.98 -29.91
C LEU A 114 -9.78 1.50 -31.33
N LEU A 115 -9.10 0.93 -32.30
CA LEU A 115 -9.17 1.26 -33.72
C LEU A 115 -9.83 0.10 -34.46
N ILE A 116 -10.81 0.40 -35.30
CA ILE A 116 -11.43 -0.54 -36.23
C ILE A 116 -10.95 -0.18 -37.65
N PHE A 117 -10.35 -1.13 -38.36
CA PHE A 117 -9.78 -0.91 -39.69
C PHE A 117 -10.11 -2.04 -40.67
N THR A 118 -9.95 -1.78 -41.96
CA THR A 118 -10.26 -2.75 -43.02
C THR A 118 -9.07 -3.63 -43.38
N VAL A 119 -9.34 -4.89 -43.71
CA VAL A 119 -8.38 -5.85 -44.28
C VAL A 119 -8.73 -6.04 -45.76
N PRO A 120 -7.77 -5.83 -46.70
CA PRO A 120 -6.32 -5.76 -46.49
C PRO A 120 -5.75 -4.34 -46.33
N ASN A 121 -6.54 -3.28 -46.52
CA ASN A 121 -5.99 -1.95 -46.80
C ASN A 121 -5.52 -1.14 -45.58
N GLY A 122 -5.82 -1.58 -44.36
CA GLY A 122 -5.45 -0.86 -43.13
C GLY A 122 -6.21 0.46 -42.92
N VAL A 123 -7.27 0.72 -43.70
CA VAL A 123 -8.04 1.98 -43.60
C VAL A 123 -8.88 1.95 -42.34
N VAL A 124 -8.63 2.90 -41.43
CA VAL A 124 -9.42 3.10 -40.20
C VAL A 124 -10.83 3.54 -40.59
N ILE A 125 -11.82 2.79 -40.12
CA ILE A 125 -13.25 3.07 -40.33
C ILE A 125 -13.96 3.46 -39.04
N GLY A 126 -13.40 3.14 -37.87
CA GLY A 126 -13.97 3.54 -36.59
C GLY A 126 -12.95 3.57 -35.48
N SER A 127 -13.31 4.22 -34.38
CA SER A 127 -12.51 4.24 -33.17
C SER A 127 -13.34 4.44 -31.91
N ILE A 128 -12.87 3.89 -30.79
CA ILE A 128 -13.40 4.13 -29.44
C ILE A 128 -12.25 4.61 -28.58
N GLN A 129 -12.29 5.89 -28.18
CA GLN A 129 -11.43 6.41 -27.12
C GLN A 129 -12.03 6.03 -25.78
N PHE A 130 -11.22 5.52 -24.88
CA PHE A 130 -11.69 5.04 -23.59
C PHE A 130 -10.72 5.36 -22.46
N THR A 131 -11.24 5.32 -21.24
CA THR A 131 -10.48 5.38 -20.01
C THR A 131 -10.82 4.16 -19.18
N VAL A 132 -9.78 3.47 -18.71
CA VAL A 132 -9.88 2.45 -17.66
C VAL A 132 -9.25 3.01 -16.39
N SER A 133 -9.95 2.91 -15.28
CA SER A 133 -9.40 3.25 -13.96
C SER A 133 -9.57 2.09 -13.01
N SER A 134 -8.58 1.89 -12.14
CA SER A 134 -8.62 0.84 -11.14
C SER A 134 -8.08 1.33 -9.81
N LEU A 135 -8.90 1.22 -8.77
CA LEU A 135 -8.56 1.56 -7.39
C LEU A 135 -8.39 0.27 -6.59
N THR A 136 -7.18 0.05 -6.09
CA THR A 136 -6.89 -1.03 -5.14
C THR A 136 -6.77 -0.45 -3.74
N THR A 137 -7.49 -1.01 -2.79
CA THR A 137 -7.46 -0.63 -1.37
C THR A 137 -7.04 -1.84 -0.54
N LEU A 138 -5.98 -1.66 0.24
CA LEU A 138 -5.41 -2.64 1.15
C LEU A 138 -5.92 -2.42 2.57
N ASP A 139 -5.94 -3.49 3.36
CA ASP A 139 -6.30 -3.45 4.76
C ASP A 139 -5.09 -3.78 5.64
N TYR A 140 -4.71 -2.87 6.53
CA TYR A 140 -3.57 -3.07 7.43
C TYR A 140 -3.84 -4.12 8.53
N GLY A 141 -5.09 -4.55 8.69
CA GLY A 141 -5.53 -5.58 9.64
C GLY A 141 -6.14 -6.83 8.98
N SER A 142 -6.03 -6.99 7.66
CA SER A 142 -6.47 -8.18 6.94
C SER A 142 -5.54 -8.56 5.79
N LEU A 143 -5.46 -9.87 5.49
CA LEU A 143 -4.82 -10.37 4.26
C LEU A 143 -5.70 -10.21 3.02
N ASP A 144 -6.91 -9.67 3.20
CA ASP A 144 -7.84 -9.35 2.12
C ASP A 144 -7.62 -7.92 1.62
N TRP A 145 -7.73 -7.75 0.30
CA TRP A 145 -7.80 -6.43 -0.31
C TRP A 145 -8.84 -6.41 -1.42
N THR A 146 -9.26 -5.20 -1.78
CA THR A 146 -10.26 -4.97 -2.82
C THR A 146 -9.66 -4.22 -3.99
N GLN A 147 -10.06 -4.59 -5.20
CA GLN A 147 -9.77 -3.83 -6.42
C GLN A 147 -11.08 -3.52 -7.13
N SER A 148 -11.38 -2.24 -7.28
CA SER A 148 -12.46 -1.74 -8.11
C SER A 148 -11.91 -1.35 -9.48
N TRP A 149 -12.67 -1.64 -10.52
CA TRP A 149 -12.29 -1.41 -11.91
C TRP A 149 -13.44 -0.75 -12.66
N HIS A 150 -13.14 0.32 -13.38
CA HIS A 150 -14.11 1.13 -14.12
C HIS A 150 -13.62 1.31 -15.55
N TYR A 151 -14.52 1.14 -16.51
CA TYR A 151 -14.32 1.47 -17.91
C TYR A 151 -15.35 2.51 -18.36
N GLN A 152 -14.90 3.48 -19.13
CA GLN A 152 -15.73 4.47 -19.78
C GLN A 152 -15.26 4.70 -21.22
N ALA A 153 -16.20 4.71 -22.16
CA ALA A 153 -15.96 5.23 -23.50
C ALA A 153 -16.10 6.76 -23.47
N ASN A 154 -15.03 7.45 -23.88
CA ASN A 154 -14.93 8.90 -23.90
C ASN A 154 -15.48 9.48 -25.20
N ASN A 155 -15.16 8.83 -26.32
CA ASN A 155 -15.58 9.25 -27.64
C ASN A 155 -15.64 8.07 -28.60
N VAL A 156 -16.60 8.07 -29.52
CA VAL A 156 -16.71 7.09 -30.60
C VAL A 156 -16.78 7.83 -31.92
N ALA A 157 -15.96 7.42 -32.87
CA ALA A 157 -15.96 7.95 -34.23
C ALA A 157 -16.09 6.81 -35.24
N GLY A 158 -16.76 7.06 -36.36
CA GLY A 158 -16.99 6.08 -37.42
C GLY A 158 -18.46 5.96 -37.79
N PRO A 159 -18.78 5.16 -38.82
CA PRO A 159 -20.14 4.93 -39.25
C PRO A 159 -20.89 4.03 -38.25
N ALA A 160 -22.22 4.15 -38.25
CA ALA A 160 -23.13 3.34 -37.45
C ALA A 160 -23.27 1.92 -38.03
N ILE A 161 -22.19 1.13 -37.99
CA ILE A 161 -22.12 -0.24 -38.49
C ILE A 161 -21.89 -1.23 -37.34
N PRO A 162 -22.28 -2.52 -37.50
CA PRO A 162 -22.09 -3.55 -36.47
C PRO A 162 -20.67 -3.64 -35.92
N ALA A 163 -19.65 -3.52 -36.78
CA ALA A 163 -18.24 -3.56 -36.38
C ALA A 163 -17.80 -2.44 -35.43
N VAL A 164 -18.61 -1.38 -35.27
CA VAL A 164 -18.41 -0.31 -34.28
C VAL A 164 -19.43 -0.42 -33.16
N LEU A 165 -20.72 -0.49 -33.48
CA LEU A 165 -21.80 -0.40 -32.50
C LEU A 165 -21.96 -1.63 -31.61
N ASP A 166 -21.66 -2.83 -32.13
CA ASP A 166 -21.79 -4.08 -31.37
C ASP A 166 -20.50 -4.44 -30.63
N THR A 167 -19.74 -3.42 -30.21
CA THR A 167 -18.50 -3.60 -29.46
C THR A 167 -18.81 -3.74 -27.97
N PHE A 168 -18.30 -4.82 -27.38
CA PHE A 168 -18.41 -5.11 -25.95
C PHE A 168 -17.04 -5.03 -25.29
N VAL A 169 -17.03 -4.65 -24.01
CA VAL A 169 -15.87 -4.77 -23.12
C VAL A 169 -16.15 -5.83 -22.08
N TYR A 170 -15.14 -6.64 -21.80
CA TYR A 170 -15.15 -7.65 -20.76
C TYR A 170 -14.00 -7.43 -19.80
N ALA A 171 -14.20 -7.76 -18.53
CA ALA A 171 -13.13 -7.77 -17.55
C ALA A 171 -13.28 -8.89 -16.52
N GLU A 172 -12.15 -9.47 -16.13
CA GLU A 172 -12.04 -10.55 -15.16
C GLU A 172 -10.84 -10.32 -14.22
N PRO A 173 -10.88 -10.86 -13.00
CA PRO A 173 -9.78 -10.75 -12.06
C PRO A 173 -8.63 -11.68 -12.44
N GLN A 174 -7.39 -11.24 -12.23
CA GLN A 174 -6.21 -12.05 -12.42
C GLN A 174 -5.31 -11.99 -11.19
N CYS A 175 -5.05 -13.13 -10.58
CA CYS A 175 -4.00 -13.23 -9.57
C CYS A 175 -2.64 -13.38 -10.25
N LEU A 176 -1.73 -12.44 -10.00
CA LEU A 176 -0.42 -12.38 -10.65
C LEU A 176 0.70 -12.93 -9.76
N ALA A 177 0.60 -12.74 -8.44
CA ALA A 177 1.52 -13.31 -7.46
C ALA A 177 0.89 -13.37 -6.06
N SER A 178 1.18 -14.45 -5.33
CA SER A 178 0.89 -14.60 -3.90
C SER A 178 -0.53 -14.18 -3.49
N CYS A 179 -1.53 -14.61 -4.26
CA CYS A 179 -2.93 -14.28 -4.01
C CYS A 179 -3.89 -15.41 -4.42
N THR A 180 -5.14 -15.24 -4.01
CA THR A 180 -6.31 -15.96 -4.49
C THR A 180 -7.43 -14.96 -4.74
N VAL A 181 -8.43 -15.33 -5.54
CA VAL A 181 -9.61 -14.50 -5.83
C VAL A 181 -10.84 -15.13 -5.16
N PRO A 182 -11.11 -14.85 -3.88
CA PRO A 182 -12.27 -15.41 -3.18
C PRO A 182 -13.61 -14.98 -3.79
N ARG A 183 -13.68 -13.76 -4.34
CA ARG A 183 -14.92 -13.23 -4.92
C ARG A 183 -14.60 -12.17 -5.97
N SER A 184 -15.36 -12.14 -7.06
CA SER A 184 -15.25 -11.10 -8.06
C SER A 184 -16.58 -10.84 -8.75
N GLY A 185 -16.81 -9.58 -9.13
CA GLY A 185 -17.74 -9.24 -10.19
C GLY A 185 -17.05 -9.35 -11.55
N LEU A 186 -17.69 -10.01 -12.51
CA LEU A 186 -17.24 -10.01 -13.90
C LEU A 186 -17.95 -8.87 -14.65
N VAL A 187 -17.24 -8.21 -15.55
CA VAL A 187 -17.82 -7.23 -16.46
C VAL A 187 -18.03 -7.86 -17.83
N GLY A 188 -19.22 -7.66 -18.37
CA GLY A 188 -19.52 -7.85 -19.78
C GLY A 188 -20.60 -6.86 -20.18
N GLY A 189 -20.29 -5.95 -21.09
CA GLY A 189 -21.23 -4.89 -21.46
C GLY A 189 -20.79 -4.09 -22.67
N SER A 190 -21.68 -3.22 -23.16
CA SER A 190 -21.37 -2.35 -24.29
C SER A 190 -20.16 -1.46 -23.99
N ALA A 191 -19.25 -1.36 -24.95
CA ALA A 191 -18.10 -0.48 -24.97
C ALA A 191 -18.41 0.91 -25.55
N LEU A 192 -19.70 1.26 -25.69
CA LEU A 192 -20.14 2.55 -26.21
C LEU A 192 -20.38 3.57 -25.08
N PRO A 193 -20.43 4.88 -25.40
CA PRO A 193 -20.75 5.93 -24.45
C PRO A 193 -22.14 5.77 -23.81
N GLY A 194 -22.31 6.39 -22.65
CA GLY A 194 -23.59 6.45 -21.93
C GLY A 194 -23.69 5.53 -20.72
N ARG A 195 -22.72 4.64 -20.48
CA ARG A 195 -22.61 3.85 -19.25
C ARG A 195 -21.16 3.64 -18.85
N VAL A 196 -20.90 3.68 -17.53
CA VAL A 196 -19.65 3.21 -16.95
C VAL A 196 -19.81 1.73 -16.63
N GLN A 197 -18.90 0.90 -17.15
CA GLN A 197 -18.83 -0.51 -16.78
C GLN A 197 -17.95 -0.64 -15.55
N SER A 198 -18.39 -1.39 -14.55
CA SER A 198 -17.63 -1.52 -13.30
C SER A 198 -17.72 -2.90 -12.66
N ALA A 199 -16.65 -3.28 -11.96
CA ALA A 199 -16.60 -4.46 -11.10
C ALA A 199 -15.75 -4.19 -9.87
N THR A 200 -16.03 -4.93 -8.80
CA THR A 200 -15.18 -5.01 -7.62
C THR A 200 -14.78 -6.46 -7.40
N THR A 201 -13.47 -6.66 -7.25
CA THR A 201 -12.84 -7.93 -6.97
C THR A 201 -12.24 -7.91 -5.57
N TYR A 202 -12.32 -9.05 -4.90
CA TYR A 202 -11.71 -9.30 -3.61
C TYR A 202 -10.59 -10.31 -3.84
N PHE A 203 -9.42 -9.96 -3.34
CA PHE A 203 -8.25 -10.80 -3.36
C PHE A 203 -7.83 -11.13 -1.93
N ARG A 204 -7.12 -12.24 -1.76
CA ARG A 204 -6.59 -12.69 -0.47
C ARG A 204 -5.17 -13.22 -0.62
N SER A 205 -4.27 -12.79 0.25
CA SER A 205 -2.90 -13.31 0.33
C SER A 205 -2.87 -14.63 1.11
N PRO A 206 -1.95 -15.57 0.82
CA PRO A 206 -1.74 -16.74 1.65
C PRO A 206 -1.48 -16.38 3.13
N PRO A 207 -1.96 -17.21 4.08
CA PRO A 207 -1.70 -16.98 5.50
C PRO A 207 -0.27 -17.34 5.90
N GLY A 208 0.27 -16.58 6.88
CA GLY A 208 1.40 -16.98 7.75
C GLY A 208 2.81 -16.55 7.32
N GLY A 209 3.63 -16.24 8.33
CA GLY A 209 5.09 -16.38 8.48
C GLY A 209 6.01 -15.56 7.58
N TYR A 210 5.48 -14.86 6.58
CA TYR A 210 6.27 -14.33 5.48
C TYR A 210 5.80 -12.95 5.03
N LYS A 211 6.73 -12.20 4.47
CA LYS A 211 6.45 -10.98 3.70
C LYS A 211 6.14 -11.43 2.26
N TRP A 212 4.89 -11.32 1.84
CA TRP A 212 4.46 -11.67 0.50
C TRP A 212 4.45 -10.44 -0.41
N ASP A 213 5.10 -10.54 -1.55
CA ASP A 213 4.94 -9.63 -2.68
C ASP A 213 3.64 -9.97 -3.43
N ALA A 214 2.51 -9.60 -2.83
CA ALA A 214 1.18 -9.86 -3.35
C ALA A 214 0.87 -8.95 -4.55
N HIS A 215 0.22 -9.52 -5.56
CA HIS A 215 -0.06 -8.83 -6.81
C HIS A 215 -1.31 -9.40 -7.47
N GLY A 216 -2.39 -8.63 -7.49
CA GLY A 216 -3.60 -8.91 -8.25
C GLY A 216 -3.77 -7.85 -9.35
N GLY A 217 -4.60 -8.13 -10.36
CA GLY A 217 -4.93 -7.17 -11.39
C GLY A 217 -6.29 -7.48 -12.04
N MET A 218 -6.73 -6.58 -12.91
CA MET A 218 -7.96 -6.75 -13.68
C MET A 218 -7.62 -6.84 -15.16
N ARG A 219 -7.86 -8.02 -15.73
CA ARG A 219 -7.64 -8.31 -17.14
C ARG A 219 -8.89 -7.90 -17.92
N TYR A 220 -8.73 -7.16 -19.01
CA TYR A 220 -9.84 -6.68 -19.84
C TYR A 220 -9.54 -6.79 -21.33
N TRP A 221 -10.58 -6.99 -22.14
CA TRP A 221 -10.50 -7.07 -23.59
C TRP A 221 -11.80 -6.60 -24.24
N PHE A 222 -11.75 -6.32 -25.54
CA PHE A 222 -12.94 -5.99 -26.33
C PHE A 222 -13.34 -7.15 -27.21
N ALA A 223 -14.63 -7.28 -27.51
CA ALA A 223 -15.14 -8.26 -28.44
C ALA A 223 -16.22 -7.69 -29.36
N ASN A 224 -16.27 -8.21 -30.60
CA ASN A 224 -17.31 -7.93 -31.57
C ASN A 224 -17.30 -9.04 -32.64
N ALA A 225 -18.47 -9.63 -32.90
CA ALA A 225 -18.59 -10.73 -33.86
C ALA A 225 -18.38 -10.33 -35.33
N ALA A 226 -18.45 -9.03 -35.65
CA ALA A 226 -18.22 -8.51 -37.00
C ALA A 226 -16.73 -8.26 -37.31
N TRP A 227 -15.82 -8.57 -36.38
CA TRP A 227 -14.39 -8.51 -36.60
C TRP A 227 -13.83 -9.87 -37.07
N VAL A 228 -12.80 -9.81 -37.92
CA VAL A 228 -11.99 -10.94 -38.38
C VAL A 228 -11.46 -11.74 -37.18
N ASN A 229 -10.92 -11.03 -36.20
CA ASN A 229 -10.57 -11.57 -34.90
C ASN A 229 -11.61 -11.05 -33.90
N PRO A 230 -12.50 -11.93 -33.37
CA PRO A 230 -13.66 -11.48 -32.61
C PRO A 230 -13.32 -10.87 -31.25
N THR A 231 -12.07 -10.96 -30.81
CA THR A 231 -11.57 -10.40 -29.54
C THR A 231 -10.22 -9.72 -29.73
N THR A 232 -9.97 -8.66 -28.95
CA THR A 232 -8.65 -8.04 -28.86
C THR A 232 -7.71 -8.87 -27.98
N ILE A 233 -6.40 -8.60 -28.06
CA ILE A 233 -5.47 -9.01 -27.01
C ILE A 233 -5.89 -8.34 -25.70
N ALA A 234 -5.86 -9.12 -24.61
CA ALA A 234 -6.23 -8.62 -23.31
C ALA A 234 -5.15 -7.67 -22.76
N SER A 235 -5.59 -6.57 -22.17
CA SER A 235 -4.77 -5.71 -21.33
C SER A 235 -5.02 -6.03 -19.86
N ILE A 236 -4.10 -5.63 -18.99
CA ILE A 236 -4.27 -5.76 -17.54
C ILE A 236 -4.01 -4.42 -16.87
N THR A 237 -4.92 -4.01 -15.99
CA THR A 237 -4.65 -2.96 -15.00
C THR A 237 -4.20 -3.60 -13.71
N ALA A 238 -2.90 -3.47 -13.44
CA ALA A 238 -2.28 -3.98 -12.23
C ALA A 238 -1.78 -2.81 -11.37
N PRO A 239 -2.17 -2.72 -10.08
CA PRO A 239 -1.56 -1.82 -9.13
C PRO A 239 -0.09 -2.23 -8.88
N ALA A 240 0.62 -1.43 -8.09
CA ALA A 240 1.94 -1.81 -7.61
C ALA A 240 1.89 -3.14 -6.84
N VAL A 241 3.02 -3.85 -6.84
CA VAL A 241 3.24 -4.94 -5.90
C VAL A 241 3.16 -4.39 -4.47
N HIS A 242 2.56 -5.15 -3.57
CA HIS A 242 2.38 -4.75 -2.18
C HIS A 242 2.73 -5.88 -1.23
N ARG A 243 3.07 -5.50 0.00
CA ARG A 243 3.46 -6.42 1.05
C ARG A 243 2.25 -6.85 1.86
N CYS A 244 2.01 -8.14 1.98
CA CYS A 244 1.10 -8.72 2.97
C CYS A 244 1.90 -9.58 3.95
N ASP A 245 1.73 -9.38 5.26
CA ASP A 245 2.59 -9.99 6.28
C ASP A 245 1.92 -10.14 7.65
N ASP A 246 2.55 -10.93 8.53
CA ASP A 246 2.30 -11.03 9.98
C ASP A 246 3.48 -10.50 10.82
N ALA A 247 4.33 -9.66 10.23
CA ALA A 247 5.62 -9.27 10.80
C ALA A 247 5.52 -8.24 11.94
N LEU A 248 4.33 -7.74 12.26
CA LEU A 248 4.08 -6.87 13.40
C LEU A 248 3.65 -7.69 14.63
N PRO A 249 4.52 -7.87 15.64
CA PRO A 249 4.18 -8.64 16.83
C PRO A 249 2.98 -8.03 17.58
N GLY A 250 2.03 -8.87 17.98
CA GLY A 250 0.85 -8.46 18.74
C GLY A 250 -0.25 -7.78 17.92
N TYR A 251 -0.10 -7.67 16.60
CA TYR A 251 -1.10 -7.10 15.70
C TYR A 251 -1.60 -8.14 14.68
N PRO A 252 -2.81 -7.96 14.12
CA PRO A 252 -3.28 -8.78 13.02
C PRO A 252 -2.36 -8.76 11.79
N THR A 253 -2.45 -9.82 10.99
CA THR A 253 -1.91 -9.86 9.62
C THR A 253 -2.50 -8.76 8.77
N GLY A 254 -1.74 -8.17 7.85
CA GLY A 254 -2.24 -7.08 7.03
C GLY A 254 -1.41 -6.80 5.79
N CYS A 255 -1.97 -5.96 4.91
CA CYS A 255 -1.36 -5.58 3.64
C CYS A 255 -1.09 -4.05 3.55
N VAL A 256 0.06 -3.67 2.99
CA VAL A 256 0.44 -2.28 2.71
C VAL A 256 1.28 -2.17 1.43
N TYR A 257 1.23 -1.02 0.76
CA TYR A 257 2.21 -0.66 -0.27
C TYR A 257 3.49 -0.21 0.41
N ASP A 258 4.43 -1.13 0.58
CA ASP A 258 5.69 -0.89 1.26
C ASP A 258 6.62 0.09 0.51
N SER A 259 6.45 0.18 -0.81
CA SER A 259 7.06 1.21 -1.69
C SER A 259 6.61 2.65 -1.39
N ALA A 260 5.43 2.85 -0.78
CA ALA A 260 4.94 4.17 -0.41
C ALA A 260 5.43 4.53 1.00
N ARG A 261 6.35 5.49 1.12
CA ARG A 261 6.88 5.92 2.42
C ARG A 261 5.73 6.42 3.33
N PRO A 262 5.57 5.86 4.54
CA PRO A 262 4.53 6.30 5.45
C PRO A 262 4.90 7.64 6.10
N VAL A 263 3.90 8.48 6.34
CA VAL A 263 4.04 9.82 6.93
C VAL A 263 3.23 9.88 8.22
N LEU A 264 3.90 10.18 9.33
CA LEU A 264 3.29 10.53 10.60
C LEU A 264 2.96 12.02 10.60
N ASP A 265 1.68 12.33 10.51
CA ASP A 265 1.18 13.69 10.67
C ASP A 265 0.90 13.99 12.15
N VAL A 266 1.56 15.03 12.66
CA VAL A 266 1.50 15.51 14.03
C VAL A 266 0.64 16.77 14.05
N LEU A 267 -0.55 16.66 14.61
CA LEU A 267 -1.57 17.71 14.59
C LEU A 267 -1.31 18.77 15.66
N THR A 268 -0.99 20.00 15.25
CA THR A 268 -0.72 21.13 16.16
C THR A 268 -1.88 21.45 17.09
N TYR A 269 -3.12 21.33 16.62
CA TYR A 269 -4.32 21.64 17.41
C TYR A 269 -4.63 20.60 18.50
N ARG A 270 -4.15 19.35 18.37
CA ARG A 270 -4.50 18.25 19.28
C ARG A 270 -3.56 18.16 20.47
N TYR A 271 -2.29 18.54 20.30
CA TYR A 271 -1.25 18.48 21.32
C TYR A 271 -0.17 19.55 21.04
N PRO A 272 -0.44 20.82 21.38
CA PRO A 272 0.39 21.95 20.96
C PRO A 272 1.84 21.91 21.47
N ALA A 273 2.10 21.46 22.69
CA ALA A 273 3.45 21.39 23.24
C ALA A 273 4.27 20.28 22.57
N TYR A 274 3.66 19.10 22.34
CA TYR A 274 4.29 18.01 21.59
C TYR A 274 4.63 18.44 20.16
N ALA A 275 3.64 19.02 19.45
CA ALA A 275 3.82 19.49 18.09
C ALA A 275 4.87 20.60 17.99
N GLN A 276 4.91 21.52 18.95
CA GLN A 276 5.91 22.60 18.99
C GLN A 276 7.32 22.08 19.23
N HIS A 277 7.50 21.08 20.12
CA HIS A 277 8.80 20.42 20.31
C HIS A 277 9.31 19.83 18.99
N LEU A 278 8.49 19.03 18.31
CA LEU A 278 8.83 18.41 17.03
C LEU A 278 9.10 19.44 15.93
N ARG A 279 8.28 20.50 15.86
CA ARG A 279 8.46 21.59 14.88
C ARG A 279 9.80 22.27 15.06
N LEU A 280 10.17 22.63 16.28
CA LEU A 280 11.45 23.28 16.55
C LEU A 280 12.62 22.32 16.28
N ALA A 281 12.54 21.07 16.72
CA ALA A 281 13.56 20.06 16.47
C ALA A 281 13.84 19.89 14.97
N ILE A 282 12.80 19.71 14.16
CA ILE A 282 12.92 19.46 12.71
C ILE A 282 13.26 20.73 11.94
N VAL A 283 12.51 21.82 12.12
CA VAL A 283 12.58 22.99 11.25
C VAL A 283 13.72 23.93 11.69
N LYS A 284 13.83 24.20 12.99
CA LYS A 284 14.77 25.19 13.53
C LYS A 284 16.14 24.58 13.84
N TYR A 285 16.17 23.37 14.38
CA TYR A 285 17.42 22.66 14.71
C TYR A 285 17.82 21.60 13.70
N ARG A 286 17.10 21.51 12.57
CA ARG A 286 17.47 20.68 11.40
C ARG A 286 17.71 19.20 11.76
N MET A 287 17.02 18.69 12.77
CA MET A 287 17.03 17.27 13.08
C MET A 287 16.33 16.49 11.96
N PRO A 288 16.67 15.21 11.74
CA PRO A 288 16.12 14.43 10.64
C PRO A 288 14.58 14.40 10.69
N SER A 289 13.91 14.73 9.59
CA SER A 289 12.46 14.57 9.45
C SER A 289 12.08 13.17 8.97
N VAL A 290 13.04 12.40 8.47
CA VAL A 290 12.89 10.99 8.10
C VAL A 290 13.64 10.16 9.13
N LEU A 291 12.91 9.27 9.81
CA LEU A 291 13.42 8.41 10.85
C LEU A 291 13.33 6.94 10.42
N THR A 292 14.21 6.11 10.96
CA THR A 292 14.21 4.66 10.73
C THR A 292 13.72 3.95 11.98
N ARG A 293 12.63 3.17 11.89
CA ARG A 293 12.04 2.42 13.01
C ARG A 293 13.03 1.38 13.55
N THR A 294 13.14 1.25 14.88
CA THR A 294 13.81 0.11 15.54
C THR A 294 12.92 -0.62 16.53
N GLN A 295 12.64 -1.91 16.32
CA GLN A 295 11.93 -2.78 17.25
C GLN A 295 12.86 -3.43 18.29
N ASN A 296 14.15 -3.11 18.27
CA ASN A 296 15.11 -3.61 19.25
C ASN A 296 14.89 -2.96 20.62
N GLU A 297 14.34 -3.71 21.56
CA GLU A 297 14.01 -3.23 22.92
C GLU A 297 15.24 -2.67 23.66
N THR A 298 16.42 -3.26 23.48
CA THR A 298 17.66 -2.78 24.12
C THR A 298 18.05 -1.39 23.59
N LEU A 299 17.99 -1.20 22.27
CA LEU A 299 18.29 0.11 21.67
C LEU A 299 17.24 1.14 22.08
N MET A 300 15.96 0.76 22.08
CA MET A 300 14.88 1.62 22.55
C MET A 300 15.10 2.06 23.99
N ASP A 301 15.46 1.15 24.90
CA ASP A 301 15.73 1.51 26.29
C ASP A 301 16.98 2.35 26.48
N ASN A 302 18.02 2.13 25.68
CA ASN A 302 19.20 3.00 25.67
C ASN A 302 18.84 4.40 25.18
N ASN A 303 18.05 4.53 24.11
CA ASN A 303 17.55 5.82 23.64
C ASN A 303 16.79 6.55 24.74
N TYR A 304 15.89 5.86 25.43
CA TYR A 304 15.11 6.42 26.53
C TYR A 304 16.00 6.87 27.70
N LYS A 305 16.91 6.02 28.15
CA LYS A 305 17.80 6.34 29.29
C LYS A 305 18.74 7.50 28.97
N THR A 306 19.17 7.64 27.71
CA THR A 306 19.99 8.76 27.26
C THR A 306 19.19 10.06 27.21
N ALA A 307 17.97 10.04 26.66
CA ALA A 307 17.13 11.23 26.55
C ALA A 307 16.54 11.66 27.90
N CYS A 308 15.98 10.71 28.63
CA CYS A 308 15.18 10.90 29.83
C CYS A 308 15.77 10.15 31.03
N PRO A 309 17.02 10.46 31.47
CA PRO A 309 17.66 9.77 32.57
C PRO A 309 16.87 9.89 33.88
N PRO A 310 16.81 8.82 34.70
CA PRO A 310 16.15 8.85 35.99
C PRO A 310 16.86 9.82 36.95
N GLY A 311 16.10 10.44 37.86
CA GLY A 311 16.65 11.30 38.92
C GLY A 311 16.87 12.76 38.53
N HIS A 312 16.63 13.15 37.28
CA HIS A 312 16.70 14.56 36.87
C HIS A 312 15.45 15.35 37.30
N PRO A 313 15.61 16.63 37.69
CA PRO A 313 14.49 17.47 38.10
C PRO A 313 13.43 17.55 37.02
N LYS A 314 12.20 17.17 37.36
CA LYS A 314 11.00 17.41 36.55
C LYS A 314 10.30 18.67 37.08
N PRO A 315 9.53 19.39 36.26
CA PRO A 315 8.73 20.51 36.75
C PRO A 315 7.92 20.12 37.99
N THR A 316 7.69 21.09 38.86
CA THR A 316 7.32 20.95 40.29
C THR A 316 6.02 20.22 40.60
N THR A 317 5.24 19.82 39.59
CA THR A 317 4.06 18.98 39.75
C THR A 317 4.34 17.58 39.19
N PRO A 318 4.81 16.63 40.04
CA PRO A 318 5.01 15.25 39.64
C PRO A 318 3.76 14.67 38.97
N GLY A 319 3.94 13.94 37.87
CA GLY A 319 2.84 13.31 37.13
C GLY A 319 2.10 14.23 36.15
N THR A 320 2.31 15.55 36.18
CA THR A 320 1.72 16.46 35.19
C THR A 320 2.58 16.62 33.95
N TRP A 321 3.88 16.35 34.08
CA TRP A 321 4.86 16.55 33.03
C TRP A 321 5.58 15.24 32.72
N SER A 322 5.87 15.05 31.45
CA SER A 322 6.63 13.93 30.93
C SER A 322 7.77 14.41 30.06
N CYS A 323 8.83 13.62 30.05
CA CYS A 323 9.95 13.81 29.15
C CYS A 323 9.55 13.27 27.76
N ASP A 324 9.65 14.13 26.76
CA ASP A 324 9.47 13.82 25.34
C ASP A 324 10.80 14.00 24.61
N GLU A 325 11.06 13.19 23.59
CA GLU A 325 12.35 13.11 22.94
C GLU A 325 12.24 13.09 21.41
N TYR A 326 13.16 13.79 20.76
CA TYR A 326 13.32 13.74 19.31
C TYR A 326 14.79 13.62 18.89
N PRO A 327 15.18 12.70 17.98
CA PRO A 327 14.34 11.67 17.37
C PRO A 327 13.77 10.65 18.37
N PHE A 328 12.64 10.01 18.02
CA PHE A 328 11.87 9.17 18.94
C PHE A 328 12.67 7.97 19.49
N LYS A 329 12.34 7.55 20.72
CA LYS A 329 12.83 6.31 21.37
C LYS A 329 12.82 5.10 20.44
N SER A 330 11.74 4.98 19.67
CA SER A 330 11.42 3.86 18.78
C SER A 330 12.17 3.88 17.44
N THR A 331 13.29 4.63 17.33
CA THR A 331 14.04 4.80 16.08
C THR A 331 15.55 4.57 16.24
N TYR A 332 16.21 4.14 15.16
CA TYR A 332 17.68 4.06 15.09
C TYR A 332 18.35 5.45 15.15
N ASN A 333 17.57 6.51 14.94
CA ASN A 333 18.04 7.90 15.05
C ASN A 333 17.97 8.44 16.49
N GLY A 334 17.40 7.67 17.43
CA GLY A 334 17.15 8.10 18.80
C GLY A 334 18.42 8.49 19.57
N ALA A 335 18.21 9.05 20.76
CA ALA A 335 19.24 9.76 21.52
C ALA A 335 20.55 8.98 21.78
N TYR A 336 20.50 7.65 21.93
CA TYR A 336 21.72 6.85 22.17
C TYR A 336 22.65 6.81 20.96
N SER A 337 22.11 6.97 19.75
CA SER A 337 22.87 7.01 18.50
C SER A 337 23.34 8.41 18.12
N GLN A 338 23.17 9.39 19.02
CA GLN A 338 23.49 10.79 18.76
C GLN A 338 24.67 11.25 19.62
N PRO A 339 25.55 12.11 19.08
CA PRO A 339 26.77 12.53 19.78
C PRO A 339 26.50 13.47 20.96
N TYR A 340 25.33 14.11 21.03
CA TYR A 340 24.97 15.04 22.09
C TYR A 340 23.45 15.29 22.15
N GLY A 341 22.99 15.76 23.31
CA GLY A 341 21.62 16.22 23.55
C GLY A 341 21.51 17.73 23.65
N ARG A 342 20.28 18.24 23.58
CA ARG A 342 19.97 19.66 23.78
C ARG A 342 18.65 19.90 24.50
N ASN A 343 18.63 20.98 25.27
CA ASN A 343 17.41 21.66 25.67
C ASN A 343 17.00 22.65 24.57
N ILE A 344 15.72 22.71 24.23
CA ILE A 344 15.21 23.75 23.32
C ILE A 344 14.72 24.93 24.15
N PHE A 345 15.29 26.10 23.86
CA PHE A 345 14.84 27.40 24.36
C PHE A 345 14.72 28.34 23.17
N TRP A 346 13.52 28.86 22.95
CA TRP A 346 13.23 29.78 21.88
C TRP A 346 12.38 30.94 22.39
N ILE A 347 12.72 32.14 21.93
CA ILE A 347 11.94 33.36 22.17
C ILE A 347 11.86 34.16 20.87
N ASP A 348 10.69 34.67 20.57
CA ASP A 348 10.47 35.68 19.55
C ASP A 348 10.48 37.05 20.21
N TRP A 349 11.56 37.78 20.02
CA TRP A 349 11.74 39.12 20.59
C TRP A 349 10.76 40.16 20.06
N ASN A 350 10.11 39.91 18.91
CA ASN A 350 9.13 40.84 18.35
C ASN A 350 7.74 40.66 18.96
N THR A 351 7.40 39.44 19.40
CA THR A 351 6.07 39.12 19.97
C THR A 351 6.12 38.86 21.48
N GLY A 352 7.30 38.71 22.07
CA GLY A 352 7.48 38.27 23.46
C GLY A 352 7.07 36.82 23.70
N SER A 353 6.69 36.08 22.65
CA SER A 353 6.31 34.68 22.74
C SER A 353 7.55 33.79 22.85
N GLY A 354 7.44 32.66 23.53
CA GLY A 354 8.57 31.75 23.69
C GLY A 354 8.15 30.33 24.04
N PHE A 355 9.11 29.42 23.90
CA PHE A 355 8.95 28.01 24.19
C PHE A 355 10.21 27.50 24.88
N THR A 356 10.06 26.85 26.03
CA THR A 356 11.16 26.23 26.78
C THR A 356 10.83 24.79 27.08
N CYS A 357 11.79 23.93 26.82
CA CYS A 357 11.69 22.50 27.06
C CYS A 357 12.06 22.10 28.49
N ASN A 358 12.66 22.98 29.29
CA ASN A 358 12.99 22.72 30.69
C ASN A 358 13.77 21.42 30.95
N ALA A 359 14.52 20.92 29.94
CA ALA A 359 15.43 19.79 30.09
C ALA A 359 16.76 20.28 30.65
N VAL A 360 16.76 20.74 31.90
CA VAL A 360 17.85 21.51 32.54
C VAL A 360 19.19 20.78 32.63
N TRP A 361 19.20 19.46 32.39
CA TRP A 361 20.42 18.65 32.35
C TRP A 361 21.11 18.65 30.99
N LEU A 362 20.47 19.21 29.96
CA LEU A 362 21.03 19.35 28.63
C LEU A 362 21.39 20.81 28.36
N PRO A 363 22.48 21.06 27.61
CA PRO A 363 22.85 22.41 27.24
C PRO A 363 21.81 22.99 26.26
N THR A 364 21.59 24.30 26.35
CA THR A 364 20.98 25.05 25.25
C THR A 364 22.03 25.21 24.14
N ARG A 365 21.62 24.95 22.90
CA ARG A 365 22.49 25.02 21.73
C ARG A 365 21.99 26.07 20.74
N SER A 366 22.91 26.58 19.91
CA SER A 366 22.59 27.64 18.96
C SER A 366 21.54 27.19 17.95
N ASP A 367 20.78 28.16 17.47
CA ASP A 367 19.89 27.97 16.31
C ASP A 367 20.71 27.41 15.14
N ASN A 368 20.13 26.48 14.38
CA ASN A 368 20.78 25.76 13.28
C ASN A 368 21.96 24.83 13.63
N ASP A 369 22.30 24.60 14.90
CA ASP A 369 23.16 23.47 15.27
C ASP A 369 22.43 22.18 14.85
N SER A 370 22.83 21.60 13.71
CA SER A 370 22.17 20.44 13.11
C SER A 370 22.64 19.13 13.75
N GLY A 371 21.70 18.25 14.09
CA GLY A 371 21.99 16.91 14.61
C GLY A 371 21.72 16.76 16.09
N GLY A 372 22.23 15.69 16.71
CA GLY A 372 21.96 15.39 18.11
C GLY A 372 20.51 14.96 18.34
N TYR A 373 20.08 15.00 19.61
CA TYR A 373 18.68 14.83 20.02
C TYR A 373 18.23 16.02 20.88
N SER A 374 16.92 16.27 20.92
CA SER A 374 16.29 17.22 21.84
C SER A 374 15.40 16.50 22.83
N VAL A 375 15.27 17.13 24.00
CA VAL A 375 14.38 16.66 25.06
C VAL A 375 13.52 17.81 25.53
N CYS A 376 12.26 17.51 25.79
CA CYS A 376 11.25 18.46 26.20
C CYS A 376 10.37 17.93 27.31
N MET A 377 10.27 18.68 28.40
CA MET A 377 9.26 18.47 29.42
C MET A 377 7.95 19.06 28.92
N ILE A 378 7.02 18.21 28.48
CA ILE A 378 5.70 18.59 27.98
C ILE A 378 4.60 17.99 28.88
N PRO A 379 3.34 18.49 28.80
CA PRO A 379 2.24 17.92 29.57
C PRO A 379 2.08 16.41 29.32
N LEU A 380 1.93 15.63 30.39
CA LEU A 380 1.82 14.17 30.33
C LEU A 380 0.69 13.73 29.40
N ALA A 381 -0.45 14.42 29.44
CA ALA A 381 -1.60 14.10 28.61
C ALA A 381 -1.28 14.22 27.11
N GLU A 382 -0.57 15.29 26.71
CA GLU A 382 -0.18 15.49 25.31
C GLU A 382 0.84 14.45 24.84
N ASN A 383 1.84 14.16 25.66
CA ASN A 383 2.86 13.16 25.32
C ASN A 383 2.26 11.74 25.23
N THR A 384 1.34 11.41 26.14
CA THR A 384 0.62 10.12 26.14
C THR A 384 -0.19 9.96 24.86
N LEU A 385 -0.89 11.01 24.42
CA LEU A 385 -1.64 11.01 23.17
C LEU A 385 -0.72 10.93 21.94
N GLY A 386 0.37 11.70 21.92
CA GLY A 386 1.38 11.64 20.85
C GLY A 386 1.99 10.25 20.70
N GLY A 387 2.33 9.60 21.82
CA GLY A 387 2.82 8.22 21.84
C GLY A 387 1.77 7.18 21.39
N ALA A 388 0.50 7.39 21.75
CA ALA A 388 -0.60 6.54 21.28
C ALA A 388 -0.83 6.68 19.77
N ASP A 389 -0.83 7.90 19.24
CA ASP A 389 -0.95 8.16 17.80
C ASP A 389 0.27 7.62 17.03
N LEU A 390 1.48 7.74 17.56
CA LEU A 390 2.69 7.13 16.98
C LEU A 390 2.59 5.59 16.92
N SER A 391 2.09 4.97 18.00
CA SER A 391 1.89 3.51 18.05
C SER A 391 0.82 3.07 17.04
N ALA A 392 -0.28 3.81 16.97
CA ALA A 392 -1.33 3.58 15.98
C ALA A 392 -0.82 3.78 14.54
N PHE A 393 0.06 4.76 14.31
CA PHE A 393 0.71 4.99 13.03
C PHE A 393 1.58 3.81 12.61
N TYR A 394 2.42 3.27 13.50
CA TYR A 394 3.23 2.09 13.21
C TYR A 394 2.37 0.89 12.82
N TYR A 395 1.25 0.68 13.51
CA TYR A 395 0.31 -0.38 13.16
C TYR A 395 -0.38 -0.14 11.82
N LYS A 396 -1.08 0.99 11.67
CA LYS A 396 -1.89 1.30 10.47
C LYS A 396 -1.07 1.42 9.19
N SER A 397 0.19 1.83 9.30
CA SER A 397 1.12 1.90 8.17
C SER A 397 2.02 0.68 8.05
N ARG A 398 1.85 -0.31 8.93
CA ARG A 398 2.67 -1.52 9.08
C ARG A 398 4.18 -1.23 9.02
N VAL A 399 4.65 -0.27 9.81
CA VAL A 399 6.07 0.15 9.86
C VAL A 399 6.87 -0.89 10.64
N LEU A 400 7.76 -1.62 9.97
CA LEU A 400 8.60 -2.66 10.57
C LEU A 400 9.97 -2.11 10.99
N ASP A 401 10.75 -2.92 11.72
CA ASP A 401 12.17 -2.64 11.95
C ASP A 401 12.90 -2.35 10.63
N GLY A 402 13.69 -1.28 10.62
CA GLY A 402 14.43 -0.82 9.44
C GLY A 402 13.60 0.00 8.45
N ASP A 403 12.27 0.01 8.55
CA ASP A 403 11.44 0.86 7.69
C ASP A 403 11.67 2.34 8.01
N GLN A 404 11.78 3.14 6.95
CA GLN A 404 11.83 4.59 7.07
C GLN A 404 10.43 5.20 7.05
N PHE A 405 10.20 6.21 7.88
CA PHE A 405 8.97 7.00 7.88
C PHE A 405 9.29 8.49 8.03
N GLN A 406 8.41 9.35 7.52
CA GLN A 406 8.54 10.79 7.65
C GLN A 406 7.70 11.29 8.82
N VAL A 407 8.22 12.24 9.59
CA VAL A 407 7.49 13.02 10.59
C VAL A 407 7.20 14.40 10.02
N ARG A 408 5.93 14.81 10.08
CA ARG A 408 5.48 16.12 9.60
C ARG A 408 4.53 16.74 10.62
N VAL A 409 4.82 17.97 11.02
CA VAL A 409 3.92 18.77 11.88
C VAL A 409 2.99 19.57 10.98
N ILE A 410 1.67 19.44 11.19
CA ILE A 410 0.63 20.09 10.38
C ILE A 410 -0.37 20.91 11.19
#